data_AF-A0A6M2AYZ2-F1
#
_entry.id   AF-A0A6M2AYZ2-F1
#
_cell.length_a   1.000
_cell.length_b   1.000
_cell.length_c   1.000
_cell.angle_alpha   90.00
_cell.angle_beta   90.00
_cell.angle_gamma   90.00
#
_symmetry.space_group_name_H-M   'P 1'
#
loop_
_entity.id
_entity.type
_entity.pdbx_description
1 polymer ?
#
loop_
_entity_poly.entity_id
_entity_poly.type
_entity_poly.pdbx_seq_one_letter_code
_entity_poly.pdbx_strand_id
1 'polypeptide(L)'
;ASYTITQADINAGEFENTAKVVGTTPSNTQVDDESDNSSYTGNNPTVVTICTDASIALIKTSDVEVDPTTECSTLEAGDIITYSFSVKNTGNVTLTDVMVSDLVGGVTVSGGPITLDPGQEDTTTFTATYTITQADINAGEFENTAKVVGTTPSNTQVDDESDNSSYTGNNPTVVTICTDASIALIKTSDVEVDPTTECSTLEAGDIITYSFSVKNTGNVTLTDVMVSDLVGGVTVS
;
A
#
# COMPACT_ATOMS: atom_id res chain seq x y z
N ALA A 1 48.00 6.25 -16.26
CA ALA A 1 47.30 6.34 -14.96
C ALA A 1 45.88 5.80 -15.15
N SER A 2 45.23 5.37 -14.07
CA SER A 2 43.83 4.88 -14.06
C SER A 2 43.09 5.47 -12.86
N TYR A 3 41.78 5.69 -13.00
CA TYR A 3 40.88 6.13 -11.94
C TYR A 3 39.70 5.16 -11.86
N THR A 4 39.25 4.85 -10.64
CA THR A 4 38.08 4.00 -10.40
C THR A 4 36.90 4.90 -10.08
N ILE A 5 35.86 4.86 -10.92
CA ILE A 5 34.62 5.61 -10.73
C ILE A 5 33.98 5.25 -9.38
N THR A 6 33.52 6.28 -8.68
CA THR A 6 32.82 6.20 -7.40
C THR A 6 31.34 6.55 -7.57
N GLN A 7 30.51 6.24 -6.56
CA GLN A 7 29.11 6.66 -6.57
C GLN A 7 28.96 8.18 -6.57
N ALA A 8 29.92 8.92 -6.00
CA ALA A 8 29.91 10.38 -6.03
C ALA A 8 30.04 10.93 -7.46
N ASP A 9 30.85 10.30 -8.31
CA ASP A 9 31.00 10.68 -9.72
C ASP A 9 29.71 10.39 -10.51
N ILE A 10 29.07 9.23 -10.27
CA ILE A 10 27.78 8.90 -10.91
C ILE A 10 26.69 9.88 -10.45
N ASN A 11 26.62 10.18 -9.15
CA ASN A 11 25.67 11.15 -8.60
C ASN A 11 25.92 12.57 -9.14
N ALA A 12 27.17 12.93 -9.43
CA ALA A 12 27.52 14.20 -10.08
C ALA A 12 27.16 14.22 -11.58
N GLY A 13 27.07 13.05 -12.22
CA GLY A 13 26.80 12.92 -13.66
C GLY A 13 28.02 13.18 -14.54
N GLU A 14 29.19 13.43 -13.95
CA GLU A 14 30.45 13.64 -14.66
C GLU A 14 31.65 13.38 -13.76
N PHE A 15 32.81 13.17 -14.38
CA PHE A 15 34.11 13.10 -13.73
C PHE A 15 35.10 14.00 -14.49
N GLU A 16 35.75 14.93 -13.78
CA GLU A 16 36.74 15.84 -14.34
C GLU A 16 38.16 15.49 -13.87
N ASN A 17 39.14 15.56 -14.78
CA ASN A 17 40.55 15.34 -14.44
C ASN A 17 41.49 16.28 -15.19
N THR A 18 42.44 16.87 -14.44
CA THR A 18 43.52 17.72 -14.95
C THR A 18 44.87 17.17 -14.49
N ALA A 19 45.84 17.12 -15.40
CA ALA A 19 47.23 16.80 -15.09
C ALA A 19 48.08 18.08 -15.11
N LYS A 20 49.19 18.09 -14.35
CA LYS A 20 50.15 19.20 -14.34
C LYS A 20 51.55 18.71 -14.64
N VAL A 21 52.26 19.44 -15.49
CA VAL A 21 53.69 19.23 -15.75
C VAL A 21 54.48 20.41 -15.20
N VAL A 22 55.67 20.15 -14.67
CA VAL A 22 56.61 21.18 -14.22
C VAL A 22 57.98 20.85 -14.80
N GLY A 23 58.62 21.86 -15.39
CA GLY A 23 59.99 21.81 -15.86
C GLY A 23 60.86 22.85 -15.15
N THR A 24 62.17 22.63 -15.14
CA THR A 24 63.14 23.60 -14.63
C THR A 24 64.09 23.97 -15.76
N THR A 25 64.28 25.27 -16.00
CA THR A 25 65.21 25.78 -17.02
C THR A 25 66.67 25.63 -16.57
N PRO A 26 67.67 25.70 -17.48
CA PRO A 26 69.08 25.73 -17.11
C PRO A 26 69.48 26.90 -16.18
N SER A 27 68.69 27.97 -16.16
CA SER A 27 68.86 29.10 -15.22
C SER A 27 68.18 28.88 -13.86
N ASN A 28 67.70 27.66 -13.58
CA ASN A 28 67.01 27.26 -12.36
C ASN A 28 65.65 27.96 -12.14
N THR A 29 64.96 28.33 -13.21
CA THR A 29 63.59 28.88 -13.16
C THR A 29 62.59 27.74 -13.38
N GLN A 30 61.54 27.65 -12.57
CA GLN A 30 60.44 26.71 -12.82
C GLN A 30 59.48 27.27 -13.86
N VAL A 31 59.00 26.38 -14.74
CA VAL A 31 57.87 26.59 -15.63
C VAL A 31 56.90 25.43 -15.42
N ASP A 32 55.61 25.69 -15.55
CA ASP A 32 54.58 24.68 -15.41
C ASP A 32 53.50 24.86 -16.47
N ASP A 33 52.72 23.80 -16.66
CA ASP A 33 51.58 23.78 -17.56
C ASP A 33 50.54 22.79 -17.04
N GLU A 34 49.27 23.06 -17.29
CA GLU A 34 48.17 22.15 -17.00
C GLU A 34 47.68 21.49 -18.28
N SER A 35 47.10 20.30 -18.17
CA SER A 35 46.59 19.61 -19.35
C SER A 35 45.40 20.35 -19.93
N ASP A 36 45.34 20.44 -21.26
CA ASP A 36 44.15 20.79 -22.01
C ASP A 36 43.53 19.55 -22.66
N ASN A 37 42.28 19.68 -23.08
CA ASN A 37 41.58 18.66 -23.86
C ASN A 37 41.60 18.92 -25.38
N SER A 38 42.08 20.09 -25.84
CA SER A 38 41.96 20.50 -27.24
C SER A 38 43.13 21.31 -27.82
N SER A 39 44.05 21.82 -27.00
CA SER A 39 45.19 22.61 -27.46
C SER A 39 46.46 22.41 -26.61
N TYR A 40 47.57 23.03 -27.00
CA TYR A 40 48.83 23.04 -26.23
C TYR A 40 49.01 24.29 -25.35
N THR A 41 48.01 25.17 -25.28
CA THR A 41 48.11 26.46 -24.55
C THR A 41 46.90 26.76 -23.68
N GLY A 42 45.88 25.91 -23.70
CA GLY A 42 44.71 25.98 -22.82
C GLY A 42 44.88 25.05 -21.62
N ASN A 43 43.97 25.16 -20.66
CA ASN A 43 44.01 24.39 -19.40
C ASN A 43 42.63 23.82 -19.07
N ASN A 44 41.87 23.34 -20.07
CA ASN A 44 40.55 22.78 -19.79
C ASN A 44 40.68 21.35 -19.26
N PRO A 45 39.93 20.99 -18.21
CA PRO A 45 39.93 19.62 -17.71
C PRO A 45 39.43 18.65 -18.79
N THR A 46 39.88 17.41 -18.68
CA THR A 46 39.25 16.31 -19.41
C THR A 46 38.01 15.89 -18.64
N VAL A 47 36.83 16.09 -19.23
CA VAL A 47 35.53 15.75 -18.63
C VAL A 47 35.00 14.46 -19.25
N VAL A 48 34.54 13.55 -18.40
CA VAL A 48 33.82 12.34 -18.78
C VAL A 48 32.39 12.47 -18.27
N THR A 49 31.44 12.64 -19.17
CA THR A 49 30.00 12.63 -18.82
C THR A 49 29.56 11.20 -18.50
N ILE A 50 28.80 11.05 -17.41
CA ILE A 50 28.26 9.78 -16.93
C ILE A 50 26.73 9.82 -17.05
N CYS A 51 26.14 8.84 -17.72
CA CYS A 51 24.69 8.73 -17.83
C CYS A 51 24.08 8.40 -16.46
N THR A 52 23.10 9.20 -16.04
CA THR A 52 22.28 8.94 -14.86
C THR A 52 20.92 8.40 -15.27
N ASP A 53 20.44 7.41 -14.54
CA ASP A 53 19.14 6.77 -14.71
C ASP A 53 18.55 6.55 -13.32
N ALA A 54 17.58 7.37 -12.95
CA ALA A 54 16.94 7.33 -11.65
C ALA A 54 15.63 6.55 -11.76
N SER A 55 15.46 5.55 -10.91
CA SER A 55 14.26 4.73 -10.86
C SER A 55 14.08 4.19 -9.45
N ILE A 56 12.83 4.12 -9.00
CA ILE A 56 12.45 3.59 -7.70
C ILE A 56 11.29 2.62 -7.93
N ALA A 57 11.18 1.60 -7.08
CA ALA A 57 10.11 0.64 -7.16
C ALA A 57 9.51 0.35 -5.78
N LEU A 58 8.20 0.07 -5.74
CA LEU A 58 7.47 -0.19 -4.50
C LEU A 58 6.69 -1.51 -4.58
N ILE A 59 6.87 -2.39 -3.60
CA ILE A 59 5.96 -3.50 -3.34
C ILE A 59 5.21 -3.24 -2.05
N LYS A 60 3.91 -3.54 -2.05
CA LYS A 60 3.03 -3.48 -0.89
C LYS A 60 2.36 -4.83 -0.68
N THR A 61 2.38 -5.31 0.57
CA THR A 61 1.70 -6.54 0.97
C THR A 61 0.88 -6.31 2.22
N SER A 62 -0.19 -7.07 2.40
CA SER A 62 -0.99 -7.11 3.62
C SER A 62 -0.64 -8.31 4.49
N ASP A 63 -0.90 -8.21 5.79
CA ASP A 63 -0.82 -9.31 6.76
C ASP A 63 -2.05 -10.23 6.78
N VAL A 64 -3.10 -9.89 6.02
CA VAL A 64 -4.34 -10.66 5.97
C VAL A 64 -4.09 -12.05 5.37
N GLU A 65 -4.43 -13.09 6.14
CA GLU A 65 -4.40 -14.48 5.67
C GLU A 65 -5.67 -14.81 4.87
N VAL A 66 -5.51 -15.41 3.70
CA VAL A 66 -6.60 -15.86 2.83
C VAL A 66 -6.85 -17.34 3.07
N ASP A 67 -8.11 -17.72 3.31
CA ASP A 67 -8.49 -19.12 3.40
C ASP A 67 -8.36 -19.79 2.02
N PRO A 68 -7.58 -20.87 1.86
CA PRO A 68 -7.31 -21.48 0.56
C PRO A 68 -8.49 -22.28 0.00
N THR A 69 -9.54 -22.51 0.79
CA THR A 69 -10.76 -23.21 0.37
C THR A 69 -11.85 -22.26 -0.10
N THR A 70 -12.00 -21.10 0.56
CA THR A 70 -12.98 -20.08 0.19
C THR A 70 -12.39 -18.94 -0.65
N GLU A 71 -11.05 -18.86 -0.76
CA GLU A 71 -10.30 -17.82 -1.47
C GLU A 71 -10.63 -16.39 -0.98
N CYS A 72 -11.00 -16.26 0.29
CA CYS A 72 -11.33 -15.00 0.95
C CYS A 72 -10.95 -15.04 2.44
N SER A 73 -10.95 -13.88 3.08
CA SER A 73 -10.67 -13.73 4.51
C SER A 73 -11.94 -13.35 5.28
N THR A 74 -12.15 -13.96 6.43
CA THR A 74 -13.27 -13.57 7.31
C THR A 74 -12.83 -12.40 8.18
N LEU A 75 -13.35 -11.20 7.88
CA LEU A 75 -13.06 -9.95 8.59
C LEU A 75 -14.34 -9.33 9.13
N GLU A 76 -14.23 -8.62 10.26
CA GLU A 76 -15.28 -7.84 10.88
C GLU A 76 -14.97 -6.33 10.83
N ALA A 77 -16.02 -5.50 10.89
CA ALA A 77 -15.83 -4.06 10.93
C ALA A 77 -15.11 -3.67 12.22
N GLY A 78 -14.00 -2.94 12.09
CA GLY A 78 -13.09 -2.63 13.19
C GLY A 78 -11.79 -3.44 13.20
N ASP A 79 -11.70 -4.53 12.42
CA ASP A 79 -10.43 -5.24 12.23
C ASP A 79 -9.39 -4.34 11.56
N ILE A 80 -8.12 -4.56 11.88
CA ILE A 80 -7.00 -3.77 11.36
C ILE A 80 -6.21 -4.62 10.37
N ILE A 81 -6.04 -4.11 9.15
CA ILE A 81 -5.06 -4.60 8.18
C ILE A 81 -3.75 -3.87 8.42
N THR A 82 -2.65 -4.61 8.53
CA THR A 82 -1.29 -4.05 8.51
C THR A 82 -0.66 -4.28 7.14
N TYR A 83 -0.16 -3.21 6.54
CA TYR A 83 0.62 -3.26 5.32
C TYR A 83 2.11 -3.14 5.60
N SER A 84 2.89 -3.95 4.88
CA SER A 84 4.35 -3.85 4.80
C SER A 84 4.75 -3.38 3.41
N PHE A 85 5.89 -2.69 3.34
CA PHE A 85 6.42 -2.16 2.08
C PHE A 85 7.83 -2.66 1.85
N SER A 86 8.16 -2.90 0.57
CA SER A 86 9.53 -3.04 0.11
C SER A 86 9.83 -1.93 -0.90
N VAL A 87 10.76 -1.05 -0.56
CA VAL A 87 11.16 0.10 -1.37
C VAL A 87 12.55 -0.14 -1.94
N LYS A 88 12.69 -0.09 -3.26
CA LYS A 88 13.96 -0.39 -3.93
C LYS A 88 14.39 0.74 -4.85
N ASN A 89 15.64 1.18 -4.73
CA ASN A 89 16.27 2.00 -5.75
C ASN A 89 16.76 1.11 -6.89
N THR A 90 16.06 1.13 -8.01
CA THR A 90 16.35 0.34 -9.21
C THR A 90 17.23 1.09 -10.22
N GLY A 91 17.49 2.38 -9.97
CA GLY A 91 18.36 3.24 -10.76
C GLY A 91 19.85 3.14 -10.41
N ASN A 92 20.65 4.04 -10.97
CA ASN A 92 22.11 4.11 -10.79
C ASN A 92 22.59 5.32 -9.96
N VAL A 93 21.69 6.18 -9.49
CA VAL A 93 22.01 7.31 -8.60
C VAL A 93 21.43 7.08 -7.21
N THR A 94 22.09 7.62 -6.17
CA THR A 94 21.55 7.61 -4.81
C THR A 94 20.27 8.45 -4.74
N LEU A 95 19.22 7.92 -4.11
CA LEU A 95 17.95 8.63 -3.87
C LEU A 95 17.87 9.06 -2.41
N THR A 96 17.52 10.32 -2.16
CA THR A 96 17.27 10.89 -0.83
C THR A 96 15.80 11.27 -0.66
N ASP A 97 15.41 11.63 0.57
CA ASP A 97 14.04 12.04 0.90
C ASP A 97 12.98 11.02 0.44
N VAL A 98 13.34 9.74 0.49
CA VAL A 98 12.47 8.66 0.07
C VAL A 98 11.34 8.52 1.09
N MET A 99 10.10 8.65 0.63
CA MET A 99 8.90 8.56 1.45
C MET A 99 7.81 7.75 0.75
N VAL A 100 7.01 7.04 1.54
CA VAL A 100 5.81 6.31 1.10
C VAL A 100 4.56 7.04 1.57
N SER A 101 3.54 7.07 0.71
CA SER A 101 2.20 7.59 0.97
C SER A 101 1.15 6.60 0.46
N ASP A 102 -0.07 6.69 0.94
CA ASP A 102 -1.17 5.84 0.50
C ASP A 102 -2.17 6.62 -0.35
N LEU A 103 -2.71 6.00 -1.41
CA LEU A 103 -3.68 6.63 -2.30
C LEU A 103 -5.14 6.44 -1.83
N VAL A 104 -5.37 5.54 -0.86
CA VAL A 104 -6.69 5.27 -0.29
C VAL A 104 -6.85 6.03 1.03
N GLY A 105 -7.97 6.76 1.16
CA GLY A 105 -8.30 7.51 2.37
C GLY A 105 -8.51 6.58 3.58
N GLY A 106 -8.06 7.01 4.75
CA GLY A 106 -8.18 6.23 5.99
C GLY A 106 -7.01 5.28 6.27
N VAL A 107 -6.13 5.05 5.28
CA VAL A 107 -4.87 4.34 5.52
C VAL A 107 -3.86 5.30 6.15
N THR A 108 -3.21 4.85 7.22
CA THR A 108 -2.19 5.64 7.94
C THR A 108 -0.81 5.04 7.69
N VAL A 109 0.06 5.76 6.97
CA VAL A 109 1.46 5.35 6.72
C VAL A 109 2.38 5.93 7.79
N SER A 110 3.35 5.13 8.24
CA SER A 110 4.41 5.52 9.19
C SER A 110 5.79 5.15 8.63
N GLY A 111 6.79 5.98 8.92
CA GLY A 111 8.18 5.78 8.51
C GLY A 111 8.78 6.98 7.76
N GLY A 112 10.06 6.85 7.42
CA GLY A 112 10.81 7.79 6.58
C GLY A 112 11.05 9.18 7.17
N PRO A 113 11.67 10.09 6.39
CA PRO A 113 12.32 9.81 5.10
C PRO A 113 13.57 8.92 5.24
N ILE A 114 13.96 8.23 4.15
CA ILE A 114 15.20 7.44 4.07
C ILE A 114 16.05 7.82 2.85
N THR A 115 17.26 7.27 2.79
CA THR A 115 18.17 7.33 1.63
C THR A 115 18.42 5.92 1.13
N LEU A 116 18.43 5.73 -0.20
CA LEU A 116 18.72 4.46 -0.84
C LEU A 116 19.83 4.65 -1.88
N ASP A 117 20.96 3.97 -1.67
CA ASP A 117 21.97 3.85 -2.73
C ASP A 117 21.47 2.95 -3.87
N PRO A 118 22.09 3.01 -5.07
CA PRO A 118 21.71 2.14 -6.18
C PRO A 118 21.65 0.67 -5.79
N GLY A 119 20.54 0.01 -6.12
CA GLY A 119 20.29 -1.40 -5.83
C GLY A 119 19.94 -1.71 -4.36
N GLN A 120 19.98 -0.74 -3.45
CA GLN A 120 19.51 -0.94 -2.08
C GLN A 120 17.99 -1.08 -2.02
N GLU A 121 17.56 -1.86 -1.04
CA GLU A 121 16.18 -2.23 -0.79
C GLU A 121 15.92 -2.11 0.72
N ASP A 122 14.88 -1.37 1.09
CA ASP A 122 14.40 -1.27 2.47
C ASP A 122 13.04 -1.93 2.61
N THR A 123 12.94 -2.84 3.58
CA THR A 123 11.73 -3.61 3.90
C THR A 123 11.22 -3.35 5.32
N THR A 124 11.80 -2.38 6.03
CA THR A 124 11.63 -2.26 7.48
C THR A 124 11.19 -0.89 7.98
N THR A 125 11.45 0.18 7.22
CA THR A 125 11.16 1.53 7.73
C THR A 125 9.68 1.89 7.62
N PHE A 126 9.01 1.43 6.57
CA PHE A 126 7.65 1.83 6.25
C PHE A 126 6.64 0.75 6.64
N THR A 127 5.58 1.16 7.31
CA THR A 127 4.39 0.35 7.58
C THR A 127 3.14 1.20 7.38
N ALA A 128 2.00 0.56 7.17
CA ALA A 128 0.72 1.27 7.18
C ALA A 128 -0.38 0.43 7.81
N THR A 129 -1.44 1.09 8.29
CA THR A 129 -2.62 0.40 8.84
C THR A 129 -3.92 0.96 8.28
N TYR A 130 -4.91 0.08 8.14
CA TYR A 130 -6.28 0.43 7.74
C TYR A 130 -7.28 -0.32 8.61
N THR A 131 -8.35 0.35 9.04
CA THR A 131 -9.43 -0.28 9.81
C THR A 131 -10.60 -0.62 8.88
N ILE A 132 -10.94 -1.90 8.79
CA ILE A 132 -12.04 -2.41 7.97
C ILE A 132 -13.36 -1.75 8.38
N THR A 133 -14.11 -1.32 7.38
CA THR A 133 -15.44 -0.76 7.54
C THR A 133 -16.51 -1.76 7.10
N GLN A 134 -17.75 -1.53 7.54
CA GLN A 134 -18.88 -2.31 7.04
C GLN A 134 -19.09 -2.13 5.52
N ALA A 135 -18.69 -1.00 4.96
CA ALA A 135 -18.78 -0.78 3.52
C ALA A 135 -17.82 -1.70 2.76
N ASP A 136 -16.62 -1.95 3.29
CA ASP A 136 -15.64 -2.88 2.70
C ASP A 136 -16.18 -4.32 2.74
N ILE A 137 -16.76 -4.75 3.86
CA ILE A 137 -17.41 -6.07 3.97
C ILE A 137 -18.57 -6.21 2.99
N ASN A 138 -19.39 -5.16 2.84
CA ASN A 138 -20.49 -5.17 1.88
C ASN A 138 -20.00 -5.19 0.42
N ALA A 139 -18.83 -4.62 0.13
CA ALA A 139 -18.20 -4.68 -1.19
C ALA A 139 -17.59 -6.06 -1.48
N GLY A 140 -17.17 -6.79 -0.44
CA GLY A 140 -16.55 -8.11 -0.55
C GLY A 140 -15.07 -8.08 -0.91
N GLU A 141 -14.48 -6.90 -1.07
CA GLU A 141 -13.06 -6.71 -1.30
C GLU A 141 -12.60 -5.31 -0.87
N PHE A 142 -11.31 -5.19 -0.59
CA PHE A 142 -10.64 -3.92 -0.35
C PHE A 142 -9.34 -3.85 -1.17
N GLU A 143 -9.30 -2.96 -2.15
CA GLU A 143 -8.12 -2.71 -2.97
C GLU A 143 -7.32 -1.54 -2.41
N ASN A 144 -6.00 -1.66 -2.39
CA ASN A 144 -5.14 -0.63 -1.84
C ASN A 144 -3.84 -0.45 -2.63
N THR A 145 -3.58 0.78 -3.07
CA THR A 145 -2.35 1.18 -3.77
C THR A 145 -1.63 2.27 -2.98
N ALA A 146 -0.33 2.10 -2.78
CA ALA A 146 0.54 3.13 -2.22
C ALA A 146 1.41 3.78 -3.31
N LYS A 147 2.04 4.89 -2.98
CA LYS A 147 2.99 5.61 -3.83
C LYS A 147 4.26 5.91 -3.07
N VAL A 148 5.41 5.67 -3.69
CA VAL A 148 6.72 6.10 -3.19
C VAL A 148 7.23 7.28 -4.01
N VAL A 149 7.94 8.21 -3.37
CA VAL A 149 8.66 9.31 -4.02
C VAL A 149 10.07 9.35 -3.45
N GLY A 150 11.06 9.61 -4.29
CA GLY A 150 12.45 9.90 -3.90
C GLY A 150 13.03 11.05 -4.72
N THR A 151 14.13 11.63 -4.24
CA THR A 151 14.79 12.78 -4.86
C THR A 151 16.20 12.40 -5.34
N THR A 152 16.53 12.76 -6.58
CA THR A 152 17.85 12.53 -7.18
C THR A 152 18.88 13.56 -6.70
N PRO A 153 20.19 13.34 -6.91
CA PRO A 153 21.23 14.33 -6.60
C PRO A 153 21.09 15.65 -7.37
N SER A 154 20.40 15.61 -8.52
CA SER A 154 20.05 16.79 -9.33
C SER A 154 18.76 17.49 -8.88
N ASN A 155 18.19 17.11 -7.73
CA ASN A 155 16.92 17.62 -7.18
C ASN A 155 15.69 17.37 -8.06
N THR A 156 15.69 16.30 -8.83
CA THR A 156 14.52 15.84 -9.58
C THR A 156 13.81 14.76 -8.77
N GLN A 157 12.48 14.71 -8.81
CA GLN A 157 11.72 13.64 -8.18
C GLN A 157 11.57 12.44 -9.11
N VAL A 158 11.64 11.25 -8.53
CA VAL A 158 11.21 9.99 -9.14
C VAL A 158 10.15 9.37 -8.24
N ASP A 159 9.18 8.69 -8.84
CA ASP A 159 8.10 8.06 -8.11
C ASP A 159 7.70 6.72 -8.73
N ASP A 160 6.96 5.95 -7.95
CA ASP A 160 6.35 4.70 -8.38
C ASP A 160 5.08 4.40 -7.57
N GLU A 161 4.15 3.67 -8.17
CA GLU A 161 2.98 3.12 -7.48
C GLU A 161 3.24 1.67 -7.08
N SER A 162 2.67 1.22 -5.98
CA SER A 162 2.95 -0.12 -5.48
C SER A 162 2.42 -1.22 -6.41
N ASP A 163 3.22 -2.25 -6.59
CA ASP A 163 2.76 -3.58 -6.98
C ASP A 163 2.46 -4.44 -5.73
N ASN A 164 1.79 -5.58 -5.92
CA ASN A 164 1.60 -6.61 -4.92
C ASN A 164 2.66 -7.72 -4.95
N SER A 165 3.45 -7.82 -6.04
CA SER A 165 4.35 -8.98 -6.22
C SER A 165 5.62 -8.74 -7.03
N SER A 166 5.76 -7.60 -7.71
CA SER A 166 6.90 -7.32 -8.59
C SER A 166 7.41 -5.88 -8.49
N TYR A 167 8.59 -5.59 -9.03
CA TYR A 167 9.14 -4.23 -9.10
C TYR A 167 8.91 -3.56 -10.47
N THR A 168 7.96 -4.04 -11.26
CA THR A 168 7.76 -3.60 -12.66
C THR A 168 6.30 -3.33 -13.03
N GLY A 169 5.37 -3.54 -12.10
CA GLY A 169 3.96 -3.33 -12.30
C GLY A 169 3.37 -2.50 -11.17
N ASN A 170 2.10 -2.12 -11.32
CA ASN A 170 1.37 -1.25 -10.40
C ASN A 170 0.05 -1.91 -10.01
N ASN A 171 0.09 -3.22 -9.71
CA ASN A 171 -1.10 -3.96 -9.31
C ASN A 171 -1.46 -3.65 -7.85
N PRO A 172 -2.71 -3.30 -7.54
CA PRO A 172 -3.13 -3.04 -6.17
C PRO A 172 -2.94 -4.28 -5.28
N THR A 173 -2.71 -4.06 -4.00
CA THR A 173 -2.88 -5.11 -2.99
C THR A 173 -4.38 -5.29 -2.75
N VAL A 174 -4.91 -6.46 -3.09
CA VAL A 174 -6.34 -6.76 -2.94
C VAL A 174 -6.55 -7.71 -1.76
N VAL A 175 -7.45 -7.34 -0.86
CA VAL A 175 -7.94 -8.20 0.22
C VAL A 175 -9.37 -8.60 -0.10
N THR A 176 -9.58 -9.87 -0.45
CA THR A 176 -10.92 -10.43 -0.67
C THR A 176 -11.57 -10.78 0.67
N ILE A 177 -12.75 -10.25 0.92
CA ILE A 177 -13.48 -10.41 2.19
C ILE A 177 -14.63 -11.40 1.97
N CYS A 178 -14.70 -12.43 2.81
CA CYS A 178 -15.79 -13.39 2.76
C CYS A 178 -17.12 -12.72 3.09
N THR A 179 -18.10 -12.84 2.22
CA THR A 179 -19.47 -12.37 2.46
C THR A 179 -20.38 -13.55 2.76
N ASP A 180 -21.02 -13.55 3.93
CA ASP A 180 -22.03 -14.52 4.34
C ASP A 180 -23.32 -13.78 4.69
N ALA A 181 -24.29 -13.82 3.76
CA ALA A 181 -25.59 -13.18 3.96
C ALA A 181 -26.56 -14.17 4.62
N SER A 182 -27.09 -13.81 5.79
CA SER A 182 -27.98 -14.68 6.55
C SER A 182 -28.98 -13.88 7.37
N ILE A 183 -30.22 -14.35 7.45
CA ILE A 183 -31.30 -13.70 8.17
C ILE A 183 -32.09 -14.71 8.98
N ALA A 184 -32.44 -14.35 10.21
CA ALA A 184 -33.26 -15.14 11.11
C ALA A 184 -34.52 -14.36 11.50
N LEU A 185 -35.64 -15.09 11.64
CA LEU A 185 -36.92 -14.57 12.09
C LEU A 185 -37.45 -15.44 13.23
N ILE A 186 -37.80 -14.81 14.34
CA ILE A 186 -38.55 -15.42 15.44
C ILE A 186 -39.97 -14.88 15.40
N LYS A 187 -40.96 -15.77 15.47
CA LYS A 187 -42.37 -15.45 15.65
C LYS A 187 -42.84 -16.07 16.98
N THR A 188 -43.42 -15.25 17.85
CA THR A 188 -44.01 -15.69 19.12
C THR A 188 -45.44 -15.15 19.24
N SER A 189 -46.27 -15.82 20.04
CA SER A 189 -47.60 -15.36 20.43
C SER A 189 -47.63 -14.95 21.91
N ASP A 190 -48.60 -14.12 22.28
CA ASP A 190 -48.95 -13.77 23.66
C ASP A 190 -49.76 -14.86 24.40
N VAL A 191 -50.13 -15.94 23.71
CA VAL A 191 -50.88 -17.06 24.28
C VAL A 191 -50.02 -17.87 25.26
N GLU A 192 -50.47 -17.95 26.51
CA GLU A 192 -49.90 -18.85 27.52
C GLU A 192 -50.36 -20.30 27.28
N VAL A 193 -49.41 -21.24 27.29
CA VAL A 193 -49.67 -22.68 27.16
C VAL A 193 -49.52 -23.33 28.53
N ASP A 194 -50.47 -24.16 28.93
CA ASP A 194 -50.36 -24.92 30.17
C ASP A 194 -49.24 -25.97 30.02
N PRO A 195 -48.20 -25.95 30.89
CA PRO A 195 -47.04 -26.84 30.77
C PRO A 195 -47.35 -28.31 31.09
N THR A 196 -48.51 -28.60 31.68
CA THR A 196 -48.93 -29.98 32.01
C THR A 196 -49.78 -30.61 30.91
N THR A 197 -50.56 -29.80 30.20
CA THR A 197 -51.46 -30.28 29.14
C THR A 197 -50.98 -29.94 27.73
N GLU A 198 -49.96 -29.08 27.61
CA GLU A 198 -49.44 -28.54 26.35
C GLU A 198 -50.51 -27.86 25.47
N CYS A 199 -51.60 -27.39 26.09
CA CYS A 199 -52.73 -26.73 25.42
C CYS A 199 -53.07 -25.39 26.08
N SER A 200 -53.67 -24.49 25.30
CA SER A 200 -54.25 -23.23 25.78
C SER A 200 -55.77 -23.28 25.71
N THR A 201 -56.45 -22.58 26.61
CA THR A 201 -57.92 -22.41 26.59
C THR A 201 -58.25 -21.04 26.01
N LEU A 202 -58.85 -21.00 24.82
CA LEU A 202 -59.28 -19.79 24.13
C LEU A 202 -60.78 -19.87 23.81
N GLU A 203 -61.49 -18.74 23.85
CA GLU A 203 -62.89 -18.59 23.48
C GLU A 203 -63.04 -17.89 22.12
N ALA A 204 -64.19 -18.09 21.47
CA ALA A 204 -64.47 -17.41 20.20
C ALA A 204 -64.57 -15.90 20.43
N GLY A 205 -63.68 -15.14 19.80
CA GLY A 205 -63.56 -13.69 19.97
C GLY A 205 -62.26 -13.25 20.63
N ASP A 206 -61.47 -14.18 21.17
CA ASP A 206 -60.13 -13.89 21.67
C ASP A 206 -59.20 -13.42 20.53
N ILE A 207 -58.33 -12.48 20.87
CA ILE A 207 -57.33 -11.93 19.96
C ILE A 207 -55.99 -12.53 20.37
N ILE A 208 -55.29 -13.13 19.40
CA ILE A 208 -53.91 -13.58 19.56
C ILE A 208 -53.00 -12.50 18.97
N THR A 209 -52.10 -11.96 19.78
CA THR A 209 -51.08 -11.02 19.32
C THR A 209 -49.81 -11.77 19.00
N TYR A 210 -49.28 -11.56 17.80
CA TYR A 210 -47.97 -12.09 17.43
C TYR A 210 -46.91 -11.00 17.48
N SER A 211 -45.72 -11.34 17.97
CA SER A 211 -44.53 -10.51 17.88
C SER A 211 -43.48 -11.17 16.99
N PHE A 212 -42.85 -10.36 16.15
CA PHE A 212 -41.80 -10.77 15.24
C PHE A 212 -40.47 -10.12 15.63
N SER A 213 -39.40 -10.91 15.68
CA SER A 213 -38.04 -10.41 15.88
C SER A 213 -37.17 -10.88 14.71
N VAL A 214 -36.68 -9.93 13.94
CA VAL A 214 -35.81 -10.18 12.79
C VAL A 214 -34.37 -9.87 13.18
N LYS A 215 -33.44 -10.75 12.82
CA LYS A 215 -32.01 -10.57 13.08
C LYS A 215 -31.23 -10.88 11.81
N ASN A 216 -30.39 -9.94 11.37
CA ASN A 216 -29.32 -10.26 10.44
C ASN A 216 -28.28 -11.13 11.18
N THR A 217 -28.10 -12.36 10.72
CA THR A 217 -27.17 -13.32 11.29
C THR A 217 -25.91 -13.48 10.45
N GLY A 218 -25.86 -12.82 9.29
CA GLY A 218 -24.68 -12.73 8.43
C GLY A 218 -23.85 -11.48 8.69
N ASN A 219 -22.81 -11.28 7.87
CA ASN A 219 -21.91 -10.12 7.94
C ASN A 219 -22.18 -9.05 6.87
N VAL A 220 -23.09 -9.31 5.93
CA VAL A 220 -23.50 -8.35 4.90
C VAL A 220 -24.70 -7.55 5.37
N THR A 221 -24.73 -6.26 5.07
CA THR A 221 -25.89 -5.39 5.33
C THR A 221 -27.09 -5.82 4.48
N LEU A 222 -28.22 -6.11 5.14
CA LEU A 222 -29.49 -6.42 4.47
C LEU A 222 -30.36 -5.17 4.35
N THR A 223 -30.94 -4.93 3.18
CA THR A 223 -31.90 -3.85 2.90
C THR A 223 -33.25 -4.43 2.49
N ASP A 224 -34.31 -3.61 2.52
CA ASP A 224 -35.68 -4.01 2.14
C ASP A 224 -36.21 -5.27 2.87
N VAL A 225 -35.83 -5.42 4.14
CA VAL A 225 -36.28 -6.53 4.99
C VAL A 225 -37.78 -6.37 5.28
N MET A 226 -38.58 -7.27 4.71
CA MET A 226 -40.02 -7.32 4.91
C MET A 226 -40.43 -8.60 5.62
N VAL A 227 -41.44 -8.50 6.49
CA VAL A 227 -42.07 -9.66 7.15
C VAL A 227 -43.49 -9.79 6.61
N SER A 228 -43.83 -10.97 6.11
CA SER A 228 -45.20 -11.32 5.69
C SER A 228 -45.68 -12.56 6.43
N ASP A 229 -46.91 -12.53 6.93
CA ASP A 229 -47.56 -13.73 7.45
C ASP A 229 -48.24 -14.50 6.32
N LEU A 230 -48.05 -15.81 6.28
CA LEU A 230 -48.65 -16.68 5.27
C LEU A 230 -50.07 -17.13 5.64
N VAL A 231 -50.49 -16.89 6.89
CA VAL A 231 -51.83 -17.22 7.38
C VAL A 231 -52.77 -16.04 7.13
N GLY A 232 -53.82 -16.28 6.34
CA GLY A 232 -54.85 -15.27 6.09
C GLY A 232 -55.56 -14.84 7.37
N GLY A 233 -55.74 -13.52 7.54
CA GLY A 233 -56.40 -12.91 8.70
C GLY A 233 -55.44 -12.40 9.78
N VAL A 234 -54.14 -12.71 9.69
CA VAL A 234 -53.10 -12.10 10.55
C VAL A 234 -52.54 -10.86 9.85
N THR A 235 -52.65 -9.70 10.48
CA THR A 235 -52.02 -8.47 10.00
C THR A 235 -50.64 -8.31 10.64
N VAL A 236 -49.60 -8.25 9.82
CA VAL A 236 -48.26 -7.81 10.25
C VAL A 236 -48.25 -6.28 10.18
N SER A 237 -48.04 -5.63 11.32
CA SER A 237 -47.95 -4.16 11.44
C SER A 237 -46.59 -3.73 11.93
#